data_AF-A0A3A8ZZW8-F1
#
_entry.id   AF-A0A3A8ZZW8-F1
#
_cell.length_a   1.000
_cell.length_b   1.000
_cell.length_c   1.000
_cell.angle_alpha   90.00
_cell.angle_beta   90.00
_cell.angle_gamma   90.00
#
_symmetry.space_group_name_H-M   'P 1'
#
loop_
_entity.id
_entity.type
_entity.pdbx_description
1 polymer ?
#
loop_
_entity_poly.entity_id
_entity_poly.type
_entity_poly.pdbx_seq_one_letter_code
_entity_poly.pdbx_strand_id
1 'polypeptide(L)'
;MERTDFILHTDRVPILDNRGVQIDEVVLPEKITPVPRRRCGVSEGHTYYKGAGIIYQGHYANECDGRMIRLSENSVAYQRYTVVYPELYQKFGIFSFPHQPVFSDCEGGCGPKEENLPVMQERFALSAIREIVDVVEMPLSHHRIYVFRLKELQGSYKDTVNLIEYILSENFNSAWDKNLWADIMCYGYVRDLADWFVSDEPAHRLGTIYALLHSIMKADKCLYEEIVHETVGLEQMGDIYMPYVAAGILERYLPGSLGGISGETPTPKVMGKLWKMIYSGKACCHLEKEEEWAHIRADFMREIPRQMAMVRQDLALCRA
;
A
#
# COMPACT_ATOMS: atom_id res chain seq x y z
N MET A 1 -35.93 -0.04 -2.10
CA MET A 1 -34.46 -0.08 -2.13
C MET A 1 -34.09 -0.83 -3.39
N GLU A 2 -34.12 -0.12 -4.52
CA GLU A 2 -33.80 -0.73 -5.82
C GLU A 2 -32.31 -1.05 -5.85
N ARG A 3 -31.98 -2.33 -6.05
CA ARG A 3 -30.63 -2.78 -6.35
C ARG A 3 -30.31 -2.28 -7.76
N THR A 4 -29.55 -1.19 -7.84
CA THR A 4 -29.02 -0.72 -9.12
C THR A 4 -27.80 -1.54 -9.50
N ASP A 5 -28.06 -2.65 -10.20
CA ASP A 5 -27.08 -3.34 -11.04
C ASP A 5 -26.75 -2.46 -12.25
N PHE A 6 -25.98 -1.38 -12.05
CA PHE A 6 -25.35 -0.69 -13.16
C PHE A 6 -23.91 -1.20 -13.27
N ILE A 7 -23.70 -2.14 -14.20
CA ILE A 7 -22.39 -2.22 -14.86
C ILE A 7 -22.29 -0.91 -15.66
N LEU A 8 -21.79 0.14 -15.02
CA LEU A 8 -21.52 1.39 -15.69
C LEU A 8 -20.50 1.10 -16.78
N HIS A 9 -20.85 1.40 -18.02
CA HIS A 9 -19.96 1.23 -19.16
C HIS A 9 -19.91 2.57 -19.89
N THR A 10 -18.80 3.29 -19.71
CA THR A 10 -18.68 4.72 -20.05
C THR A 10 -17.30 5.03 -20.58
N ASP A 11 -17.21 5.94 -21.54
CA ASP A 11 -16.00 6.62 -21.98
C ASP A 11 -15.86 8.01 -21.35
N ARG A 12 -16.79 8.42 -20.50
CA ARG A 12 -16.80 9.73 -19.85
C ARG A 12 -16.64 9.59 -18.34
N VAL A 13 -15.64 10.26 -17.79
CA VAL A 13 -15.33 10.27 -16.35
C VAL A 13 -15.60 11.68 -15.82
N PRO A 14 -16.70 11.90 -15.07
CA PRO A 14 -17.01 13.22 -14.53
C PRO A 14 -16.05 13.59 -13.40
N ILE A 15 -15.71 14.88 -13.33
CA ILE A 15 -15.00 15.47 -12.19
C ILE A 15 -16.01 16.23 -11.36
N LEU A 16 -16.15 15.83 -10.10
CA LEU A 16 -17.17 16.29 -9.17
C LEU A 16 -16.53 17.07 -8.01
N ASP A 17 -17.16 18.15 -7.57
CA ASP A 17 -16.78 18.80 -6.31
C ASP A 17 -17.32 18.03 -5.09
N ASN A 18 -17.02 18.53 -3.89
CA ASN A 18 -17.50 17.94 -2.63
C ASN A 18 -19.02 18.14 -2.36
N ARG A 19 -19.75 18.76 -3.29
CA ARG A 19 -21.23 18.86 -3.30
C ARG A 19 -21.85 17.97 -4.37
N GLY A 20 -21.03 17.33 -5.19
CA GLY A 20 -21.45 16.47 -6.30
C GLY A 20 -21.85 17.25 -7.53
N VAL A 21 -21.44 18.51 -7.64
CA VAL A 21 -21.57 19.32 -8.86
C VAL A 21 -20.45 18.91 -9.81
N GLN A 22 -20.80 18.58 -11.04
CA GLN A 22 -19.82 18.31 -12.08
C GLN A 22 -19.16 19.62 -12.50
N ILE A 23 -17.85 19.71 -12.28
CA ILE A 23 -17.03 20.87 -12.62
C ILE A 23 -16.29 20.66 -13.94
N ASP A 24 -16.01 19.41 -14.32
CA ASP A 24 -15.33 19.05 -15.56
C ASP A 24 -15.59 17.57 -15.93
N GLU A 25 -14.95 17.09 -16.99
CA GLU A 25 -15.04 15.71 -17.47
C GLU A 25 -13.80 15.31 -18.27
N VAL A 26 -13.40 14.05 -18.15
CA VAL A 26 -12.39 13.43 -19.04
C VAL A 26 -13.09 12.47 -19.99
N VAL A 27 -12.85 12.63 -21.29
CA VAL A 27 -13.30 11.68 -22.32
C VAL A 27 -12.16 10.73 -22.66
N LEU A 28 -12.38 9.44 -22.44
CA LEU A 28 -11.46 8.36 -22.70
C LEU A 28 -11.56 7.90 -24.17
N PRO A 29 -10.48 7.32 -24.73
CA PRO A 29 -10.47 6.83 -26.11
C PRO A 29 -11.37 5.60 -26.33
N GLU A 30 -11.71 4.87 -25.27
CA GLU A 30 -12.64 3.74 -25.30
C GLU A 30 -13.49 3.69 -24.02
N LYS A 31 -14.57 2.92 -24.09
CA LYS A 31 -15.43 2.71 -22.94
C LYS A 31 -14.78 1.77 -21.94
N ILE A 32 -14.92 2.12 -20.68
CA ILE A 32 -14.44 1.34 -19.54
C ILE A 32 -15.61 0.93 -18.65
N THR A 33 -15.41 -0.18 -17.96
CA THR A 33 -16.21 -0.59 -16.82
C THR A 33 -15.41 -0.28 -15.55
N PRO A 34 -15.92 0.56 -14.63
CA PRO A 34 -15.26 0.83 -13.36
C PRO A 34 -15.06 -0.43 -12.54
N VAL A 35 -13.88 -0.57 -11.94
CA VAL A 35 -13.60 -1.65 -11.00
C VAL A 35 -14.08 -1.22 -9.61
N PRO A 36 -15.01 -1.95 -8.97
CA PRO A 36 -15.48 -1.61 -7.65
C PRO A 36 -14.33 -1.42 -6.66
N ARG A 37 -14.37 -0.35 -5.87
CA ARG A 37 -13.37 0.00 -4.84
C ARG A 37 -11.95 0.27 -5.34
N ARG A 38 -11.75 0.44 -6.65
CA ARG A 38 -10.45 0.82 -7.20
C ARG A 38 -10.60 2.06 -8.06
N ARG A 39 -9.57 2.90 -8.04
CA ARG A 39 -9.43 4.08 -8.92
C ARG A 39 -9.01 3.62 -10.32
N CYS A 40 -9.84 2.78 -10.94
CA CYS A 40 -9.50 2.08 -12.17
C CYS A 40 -10.74 1.72 -12.99
N GLY A 41 -10.67 1.93 -14.30
CA GLY A 41 -11.56 1.31 -15.27
C GLY A 41 -10.87 0.22 -16.08
N VAL A 42 -11.65 -0.71 -16.65
CA VAL A 42 -11.13 -1.72 -17.61
C VAL A 42 -11.99 -1.69 -18.86
N SER A 43 -11.36 -1.64 -20.03
CA SER A 43 -12.06 -1.77 -21.31
C SER A 43 -12.33 -3.22 -21.69
N GLU A 44 -13.14 -3.44 -22.72
CA GLU A 44 -13.40 -4.79 -23.25
C GLU A 44 -12.12 -5.48 -23.76
N GLY A 45 -11.14 -4.69 -24.24
CA GLY A 45 -9.84 -5.17 -24.71
C GLY A 45 -8.84 -5.49 -23.58
N HIS A 46 -9.28 -5.52 -22.32
CA HIS A 46 -8.41 -5.71 -21.14
C HIS A 46 -7.33 -4.61 -20.99
N THR A 47 -7.62 -3.40 -21.44
CA THR A 47 -6.81 -2.21 -21.13
C THR A 47 -7.28 -1.59 -19.82
N TYR A 48 -6.35 -1.30 -18.92
CA TYR A 48 -6.63 -0.73 -17.60
C TYR A 48 -6.37 0.78 -17.59
N TYR A 49 -7.24 1.53 -16.94
CA TYR A 49 -7.21 2.99 -16.85
C TYR A 49 -7.11 3.40 -15.37
N LYS A 50 -5.89 3.48 -14.82
CA LYS A 50 -5.67 3.87 -13.42
C LYS A 50 -5.79 5.39 -13.28
N GLY A 51 -6.59 5.84 -12.31
CA GLY A 51 -6.98 7.24 -12.14
C GLY A 51 -8.27 7.64 -12.88
N ALA A 52 -8.93 6.70 -13.57
CA ALA A 52 -10.17 6.95 -14.31
C ALA A 52 -11.44 6.86 -13.44
N GLY A 53 -11.41 7.51 -12.28
CA GLY A 53 -12.53 7.57 -11.36
C GLY A 53 -12.72 6.33 -10.49
N ILE A 54 -13.66 6.46 -9.56
CA ILE A 54 -14.06 5.41 -8.61
C ILE A 54 -15.57 5.52 -8.35
N ILE A 55 -16.19 4.41 -7.97
CA ILE A 55 -17.52 4.43 -7.34
C ILE A 55 -17.32 4.80 -5.87
N TYR A 56 -17.72 6.02 -5.49
CA TYR A 56 -17.43 6.57 -4.18
C TYR A 56 -18.11 5.80 -3.04
N GLN A 57 -17.29 5.36 -2.08
CA GLN A 57 -17.74 4.64 -0.88
C GLN A 57 -17.29 5.30 0.43
N GLY A 58 -16.43 6.31 0.35
CA GLY A 58 -15.78 6.96 1.50
C GLY A 58 -14.30 7.15 1.24
N HIS A 59 -13.66 7.95 2.09
CA HIS A 59 -12.24 8.31 1.99
C HIS A 59 -11.66 8.57 3.38
N TYR A 60 -10.35 8.81 3.45
CA TYR A 60 -9.68 9.11 4.72
C TYR A 60 -9.61 10.63 4.96
N ALA A 61 -9.83 11.04 6.21
CA ALA A 61 -9.74 12.42 6.65
C ALA A 61 -9.10 12.53 8.04
N ASN A 62 -8.44 13.65 8.34
CA ASN A 62 -7.96 13.96 9.70
C ASN A 62 -8.93 14.84 10.48
N GLU A 63 -9.82 15.53 9.76
CA GLU A 63 -10.87 16.38 10.29
C GLU A 63 -12.18 16.05 9.58
N CYS A 64 -13.32 16.18 10.28
CA CYS A 64 -14.63 15.99 9.69
C CYS A 64 -15.28 17.36 9.48
N ASP A 65 -15.71 17.67 8.25
CA ASP A 65 -16.58 18.80 8.01
C ASP A 65 -18.04 18.46 8.41
N GLY A 66 -18.90 19.48 8.56
CA GLY A 66 -20.28 19.28 9.03
C GLY A 66 -21.21 18.49 8.10
N ARG A 67 -20.78 18.14 6.88
CA ARG A 67 -21.53 17.33 5.90
C ARG A 67 -21.04 15.87 5.87
N MET A 68 -19.86 15.60 6.41
CA MET A 68 -19.31 14.26 6.46
C MET A 68 -19.98 13.42 7.55
N ILE A 69 -20.25 12.15 7.26
CA ILE A 69 -20.54 11.14 8.26
C ILE A 69 -19.24 10.40 8.58
N ARG A 70 -18.87 10.39 9.87
CA ARG A 70 -17.75 9.58 10.38
C ARG A 70 -18.19 8.12 10.48
N LEU A 71 -17.56 7.25 9.69
CA LEU A 71 -17.83 5.81 9.69
C LEU A 71 -16.99 5.09 10.76
N SER A 72 -15.72 5.46 10.90
CA SER A 72 -14.81 4.89 11.91
C SER A 72 -13.67 5.85 12.26
N GLU A 73 -12.98 5.55 13.36
CA GLU A 73 -11.73 6.20 13.77
C GLU A 73 -10.61 5.15 13.71
N ASN A 74 -9.50 5.52 13.05
CA ASN A 74 -8.32 4.70 12.88
C ASN A 74 -7.24 5.16 13.88
N SER A 75 -6.38 4.22 14.31
CA SER A 75 -5.25 4.52 15.17
C SER A 75 -4.08 5.20 14.45
N VAL A 76 -4.18 5.41 13.13
CA VAL A 76 -3.13 6.01 12.30
C VAL A 76 -3.27 7.54 12.34
N ALA A 77 -2.26 8.21 12.91
CA ALA A 77 -2.30 9.65 13.20
C ALA A 77 -2.58 10.55 11.98
N TYR A 78 -2.16 10.11 10.78
CA TYR A 78 -2.28 10.88 9.55
C TYR A 78 -3.47 10.44 8.66
N GLN A 79 -4.29 9.48 9.11
CA GLN A 79 -5.53 9.00 8.46
C GLN A 79 -6.60 8.70 9.51
N ARG A 80 -6.87 9.69 10.38
CA ARG A 80 -7.60 9.46 11.64
C ARG A 80 -9.02 8.95 11.46
N TYR A 81 -9.74 9.38 10.43
CA TYR A 81 -11.14 9.01 10.23
C TYR A 81 -11.35 8.39 8.86
N THR A 82 -12.26 7.43 8.80
CA THR A 82 -12.93 7.07 7.55
C THR A 82 -14.26 7.79 7.51
N VAL A 83 -14.45 8.59 6.47
CA VAL A 83 -15.60 9.50 6.32
C VAL A 83 -16.27 9.32 4.98
N VAL A 84 -17.53 9.73 4.90
CA VAL A 84 -18.31 9.73 3.66
C VAL A 84 -19.12 11.02 3.55
N TYR A 85 -19.18 11.57 2.34
CA TYR A 85 -20.21 12.54 1.94
C TYR A 85 -21.45 11.76 1.47
N PRO A 86 -22.56 11.74 2.24
CA PRO A 86 -23.73 10.92 1.91
C PRO A 86 -24.31 11.21 0.52
N GLU A 87 -24.26 12.47 0.08
CA GLU A 87 -24.75 12.94 -1.22
C GLU A 87 -23.89 12.47 -2.41
N LEU A 88 -22.70 11.93 -2.15
CA LEU A 88 -21.78 11.40 -3.16
C LEU A 88 -21.78 9.87 -3.20
N TYR A 89 -22.34 9.20 -2.19
CA TYR A 89 -22.28 7.75 -2.06
C TYR A 89 -22.82 7.05 -3.32
N GLN A 90 -22.05 6.09 -3.84
CA GLN A 90 -22.31 5.36 -5.10
C GLN A 90 -22.27 6.19 -6.39
N LYS A 91 -21.89 7.47 -6.35
CA LYS A 91 -21.58 8.22 -7.58
C LYS A 91 -20.24 7.75 -8.15
N PHE A 92 -20.17 7.67 -9.47
CA PHE A 92 -18.92 7.43 -10.20
C PHE A 92 -18.29 8.76 -10.62
N GLY A 93 -16.98 8.87 -10.46
CA GLY A 93 -16.21 9.99 -10.96
C GLY A 93 -14.87 10.16 -10.25
N ILE A 94 -14.23 11.28 -10.54
CA ILE A 94 -13.08 11.80 -9.81
C ILE A 94 -13.59 12.95 -8.96
N PHE A 95 -13.27 12.97 -7.67
CA PHE A 95 -13.77 13.98 -6.76
C PHE A 95 -12.63 14.92 -6.36
N SER A 96 -12.89 16.22 -6.39
CA SER A 96 -11.87 17.27 -6.23
C SER A 96 -11.31 17.43 -4.81
N PHE A 97 -11.49 16.43 -3.94
CA PHE A 97 -10.95 16.37 -2.60
C PHE A 97 -9.99 15.18 -2.46
N PRO A 98 -9.02 15.23 -1.55
CA PRO A 98 -8.02 14.18 -1.44
C PRO A 98 -8.61 12.82 -1.05
N HIS A 99 -8.09 11.73 -1.62
CA HIS A 99 -8.40 10.36 -1.19
C HIS A 99 -7.89 10.08 0.24
N GLN A 100 -6.67 10.57 0.50
CA GLN A 100 -5.98 10.45 1.77
C GLN A 100 -5.41 11.83 2.14
N PRO A 101 -5.40 12.22 3.43
CA PRO A 101 -4.96 13.57 3.84
C PRO A 101 -3.50 13.88 3.51
N VAL A 102 -2.70 12.83 3.31
CA VAL A 102 -1.24 12.93 3.14
C VAL A 102 -0.80 13.03 1.68
N PHE A 103 -1.71 12.76 0.74
CA PHE A 103 -1.42 12.77 -0.68
C PHE A 103 -2.23 13.84 -1.39
N SER A 104 -1.69 14.36 -2.49
CA SER A 104 -2.40 15.33 -3.34
C SER A 104 -3.40 14.68 -4.30
N ASP A 105 -3.39 13.34 -4.42
CA ASP A 105 -4.34 12.55 -5.18
C ASP A 105 -5.80 12.86 -4.82
N CYS A 106 -6.54 13.34 -5.81
CA CYS A 106 -7.99 13.39 -5.74
C CYS A 106 -8.60 11.99 -5.56
N GLU A 107 -9.71 11.90 -4.82
CA GLU A 107 -10.49 10.67 -4.72
C GLU A 107 -10.93 10.20 -6.12
N GLY A 108 -10.61 8.96 -6.49
CA GLY A 108 -10.85 8.46 -7.84
C GLY A 108 -9.77 8.82 -8.88
N GLY A 109 -8.88 9.76 -8.60
CA GLY A 109 -7.81 10.20 -9.50
C GLY A 109 -6.44 9.63 -9.15
N CYS A 110 -5.45 9.98 -9.98
CA CYS A 110 -4.03 9.73 -9.74
C CYS A 110 -3.26 11.04 -9.88
N GLY A 111 -2.57 11.43 -8.82
CA GLY A 111 -1.83 12.68 -8.70
C GLY A 111 -0.33 12.53 -8.95
N PRO A 112 0.49 13.49 -8.44
CA PRO A 112 1.95 13.51 -8.58
C PRO A 112 2.65 12.21 -8.17
N LYS A 113 2.14 11.53 -7.14
CA LYS A 113 2.71 10.28 -6.65
C LYS A 113 2.78 9.20 -7.73
N GLU A 114 1.79 9.15 -8.62
CA GLU A 114 1.69 8.18 -9.70
C GLU A 114 2.62 8.48 -10.88
N GLU A 115 3.26 9.65 -10.94
CA GLU A 115 4.23 10.00 -12.00
C GLU A 115 5.42 9.06 -12.06
N ASN A 116 5.72 8.38 -10.95
CA ASN A 116 6.79 7.39 -10.86
C ASN A 116 6.43 6.05 -11.55
N LEU A 117 5.15 5.82 -11.90
CA LEU A 117 4.68 4.55 -12.42
C LEU A 117 5.40 4.11 -13.71
N PRO A 118 5.56 4.94 -14.76
CA PRO A 118 6.25 4.51 -15.98
C PRO A 118 7.72 4.14 -15.73
N VAL A 119 8.43 4.97 -14.94
CA VAL A 119 9.83 4.73 -14.58
C VAL A 119 10.00 3.42 -13.81
N MET A 120 9.13 3.17 -12.83
CA MET A 120 9.18 1.95 -12.05
C MET A 120 8.74 0.73 -12.84
N GLN A 121 7.80 0.87 -13.77
CA GLN A 121 7.41 -0.23 -14.66
C GLN A 121 8.60 -0.74 -15.49
N GLU A 122 9.44 0.16 -15.99
CA GLU A 122 10.63 -0.19 -16.77
C GLU A 122 11.74 -0.78 -15.90
N ARG A 123 11.96 -0.22 -14.71
CA ARG A 123 13.06 -0.61 -13.80
C ARG A 123 12.77 -1.86 -12.97
N PHE A 124 11.51 -2.12 -12.65
CA PHE A 124 11.12 -3.21 -11.76
C PHE A 124 10.81 -4.47 -12.59
N ALA A 125 11.77 -5.38 -12.70
CA ALA A 125 11.69 -6.58 -13.54
C ALA A 125 10.46 -7.45 -13.23
N LEU A 126 10.10 -7.57 -11.96
CA LEU A 126 8.91 -8.30 -11.50
C LEU A 126 7.62 -7.44 -11.57
N SER A 127 7.55 -6.48 -12.49
CA SER A 127 6.33 -5.72 -12.76
C SER A 127 5.26 -6.62 -13.38
N ALA A 128 4.03 -6.52 -12.88
CA ALA A 128 2.85 -7.14 -13.51
C ALA A 128 2.35 -6.36 -14.73
N ILE A 129 2.77 -5.09 -14.86
CA ILE A 129 2.45 -4.26 -16.02
C ILE A 129 3.34 -4.69 -17.18
N ARG A 130 2.70 -5.02 -18.31
CA ARG A 130 3.38 -5.36 -19.56
C ARG A 130 3.91 -4.11 -20.24
N GLU A 131 3.06 -3.10 -20.35
CA GLU A 131 3.35 -1.83 -21.02
C GLU A 131 2.40 -0.74 -20.51
N ILE A 132 2.92 0.49 -20.42
CA ILE A 132 2.10 1.70 -20.37
C ILE A 132 1.77 2.08 -21.81
N VAL A 133 0.49 2.00 -22.17
CA VAL A 133 -0.02 2.24 -23.53
C VAL A 133 -0.14 3.73 -23.81
N ASP A 134 -0.62 4.48 -22.82
CA ASP A 134 -0.88 5.91 -22.93
C ASP A 134 -0.92 6.57 -21.55
N VAL A 135 -0.79 7.89 -21.54
CA VAL A 135 -1.01 8.72 -20.35
C VAL A 135 -1.93 9.86 -20.75
N VAL A 136 -3.19 9.77 -20.31
CA VAL A 136 -4.23 10.75 -20.65
C VAL A 136 -4.14 11.92 -19.67
N GLU A 137 -3.94 13.11 -20.23
CA GLU A 137 -3.93 14.37 -19.49
C GLU A 137 -5.33 14.67 -18.90
N MET A 138 -5.34 15.26 -17.71
CA MET A 138 -6.58 15.65 -17.04
C MET A 138 -6.66 17.17 -16.88
N PRO A 139 -7.88 17.74 -16.79
CA PRO A 139 -8.05 19.17 -16.50
C PRO A 139 -7.68 19.53 -15.04
N LEU A 140 -7.43 18.54 -14.18
CA LEU A 140 -6.89 18.73 -12.84
C LEU A 140 -5.35 18.79 -12.90
N SER A 141 -4.75 19.87 -12.39
CA SER A 141 -3.30 20.07 -12.41
C SER A 141 -2.55 18.87 -11.80
N HIS A 142 -1.51 18.41 -12.47
CA HIS A 142 -0.65 17.29 -12.06
C HIS A 142 -1.38 15.94 -11.86
N HIS A 143 -2.61 15.81 -12.37
CA HIS A 143 -3.33 14.54 -12.39
C HIS A 143 -3.30 13.95 -13.79
N ARG A 144 -3.15 12.63 -13.87
CA ARG A 144 -3.15 11.89 -15.13
C ARG A 144 -3.88 10.57 -14.99
N ILE A 145 -4.37 10.03 -16.10
CA ILE A 145 -4.88 8.66 -16.17
C ILE A 145 -3.83 7.81 -16.88
N TYR A 146 -3.32 6.79 -16.19
CA TYR A 146 -2.32 5.88 -16.72
C TYR A 146 -3.00 4.68 -17.35
N VAL A 147 -2.80 4.53 -18.66
CA VAL A 147 -3.42 3.48 -19.46
C VAL A 147 -2.39 2.37 -19.66
N PHE A 148 -2.70 1.14 -19.26
CA PHE A 148 -1.73 0.05 -19.30
C PHE A 148 -2.36 -1.31 -19.56
N ARG A 149 -1.52 -2.25 -19.99
CA ARG A 149 -1.87 -3.67 -20.09
C ARG A 149 -1.10 -4.50 -19.09
N LEU A 150 -1.73 -5.54 -18.58
CA LEU A 150 -1.10 -6.49 -17.66
C LEU A 150 -0.48 -7.66 -18.43
N LYS A 151 0.52 -8.28 -17.82
CA LYS A 151 1.05 -9.57 -18.26
C LYS A 151 0.04 -10.68 -17.92
N GLU A 152 -0.03 -11.71 -18.75
CA GLU A 152 -0.70 -12.96 -18.39
C GLU A 152 0.23 -13.75 -17.48
N LEU A 153 -0.14 -13.86 -16.21
CA LEU A 153 0.71 -14.39 -15.16
C LEU A 153 0.01 -15.52 -14.42
N GLN A 154 0.79 -16.54 -14.07
CA GLN A 154 0.45 -17.52 -13.06
C GLN A 154 1.58 -17.55 -12.04
N GLY A 155 1.27 -17.85 -10.79
CA GLY A 155 2.29 -17.91 -9.76
C GLY A 155 1.87 -18.76 -8.58
N SER A 156 2.84 -18.98 -7.72
CA SER A 156 2.78 -19.80 -6.52
C SER A 156 3.51 -19.08 -5.38
N TYR A 157 3.42 -19.60 -4.16
CA TYR A 157 4.13 -19.03 -3.00
C TYR A 157 5.64 -18.84 -3.23
N LYS A 158 6.26 -19.67 -4.09
CA LYS A 158 7.68 -19.55 -4.47
C LYS A 158 7.98 -18.23 -5.19
N ASP A 159 7.02 -17.69 -5.93
CA ASP A 159 7.17 -16.40 -6.58
C ASP A 159 7.19 -15.26 -5.56
N THR A 160 6.53 -15.41 -4.40
CA THR A 160 6.66 -14.47 -3.29
C THR A 160 8.07 -14.50 -2.70
N VAL A 161 8.67 -15.68 -2.57
CA VAL A 161 10.06 -15.84 -2.09
C VAL A 161 11.04 -15.21 -3.08
N ASN A 162 10.86 -15.47 -4.38
CA ASN A 162 11.65 -14.84 -5.44
C ASN A 162 11.49 -13.31 -5.44
N LEU A 163 10.28 -12.80 -5.19
CA LEU A 163 10.05 -11.37 -5.04
C LEU A 163 10.82 -10.79 -3.85
N ILE A 164 10.84 -11.46 -2.70
CA ILE A 164 11.62 -11.03 -1.52
C ILE A 164 13.11 -10.97 -1.87
N GLU A 165 13.67 -12.01 -2.47
CA GLU A 165 15.07 -12.03 -2.90
C GLU A 165 15.37 -10.88 -3.88
N TYR A 166 14.51 -10.68 -4.87
CA TYR A 166 14.64 -9.63 -5.87
C TYR A 166 14.62 -8.22 -5.26
N ILE A 167 13.63 -7.90 -4.42
CA ILE A 167 13.52 -6.53 -3.86
C ILE A 167 14.67 -6.21 -2.90
N LEU A 168 15.19 -7.21 -2.20
CA LEU A 168 16.34 -7.04 -1.32
C LEU A 168 17.65 -6.86 -2.09
N SER A 169 17.87 -7.66 -3.14
CA SER A 169 19.08 -7.58 -3.97
C SER A 169 19.14 -6.28 -4.79
N GLU A 170 18.01 -5.82 -5.31
CA GLU A 170 17.91 -4.63 -6.16
C GLU A 170 17.54 -3.34 -5.38
N ASN A 171 17.48 -3.41 -4.05
CA ASN A 171 17.20 -2.26 -3.18
C ASN A 171 15.84 -1.61 -3.41
N PHE A 172 14.83 -2.37 -3.83
CA PHE A 172 13.46 -1.89 -3.95
C PHE A 172 12.76 -1.93 -2.60
N ASN A 173 12.13 -0.82 -2.25
CA ASN A 173 11.46 -0.64 -0.97
C ASN A 173 10.08 -0.02 -1.15
N SER A 174 9.25 -0.18 -0.13
CA SER A 174 7.96 0.51 -0.02
C SER A 174 7.70 0.91 1.44
N ALA A 175 6.59 1.61 1.66
CA ALA A 175 6.23 2.07 2.99
C ALA A 175 5.90 0.92 3.94
N TRP A 176 6.37 0.99 5.19
CA TRP A 176 6.28 -0.14 6.13
C TRP A 176 4.87 -0.43 6.65
N ASP A 177 3.94 0.53 6.56
CA ASP A 177 2.54 0.40 6.98
C ASP A 177 1.57 0.21 5.81
N LYS A 178 2.10 -0.02 4.61
CA LYS A 178 1.31 -0.24 3.40
C LYS A 178 0.78 -1.68 3.34
N ASN A 179 -0.41 -1.84 2.77
CA ASN A 179 -0.95 -3.16 2.42
C ASN A 179 -0.31 -3.68 1.13
N LEU A 180 0.98 -4.07 1.18
CA LEU A 180 1.74 -4.46 -0.01
C LEU A 180 1.16 -5.66 -0.75
N TRP A 181 0.51 -6.59 -0.04
CA TRP A 181 -0.13 -7.74 -0.69
C TRP A 181 -1.23 -7.34 -1.69
N ALA A 182 -1.91 -6.21 -1.50
CA ALA A 182 -2.91 -5.71 -2.45
C ALA A 182 -2.30 -5.21 -3.78
N ASP A 183 -1.02 -4.86 -3.75
CA ASP A 183 -0.26 -4.40 -4.91
C ASP A 183 0.33 -5.56 -5.70
N ILE A 184 0.47 -6.73 -5.07
CA ILE A 184 1.05 -7.93 -5.65
C ILE A 184 -0.03 -8.76 -6.35
N MET A 185 0.29 -9.26 -7.53
CA MET A 185 -0.50 -10.15 -8.36
C MET A 185 0.26 -11.46 -8.58
N CYS A 186 -0.51 -12.56 -8.64
CA CYS A 186 0.03 -13.90 -8.92
C CYS A 186 1.27 -14.20 -8.06
N TYR A 187 1.19 -13.91 -6.76
CA TYR A 187 2.19 -14.19 -5.73
C TYR A 187 3.55 -13.47 -5.83
N GLY A 188 4.03 -13.04 -7.00
CA GLY A 188 5.36 -12.43 -7.12
C GLY A 188 5.47 -11.15 -7.95
N TYR A 189 4.38 -10.70 -8.58
CA TYR A 189 4.45 -9.61 -9.55
C TYR A 189 3.74 -8.35 -9.07
N VAL A 190 4.43 -7.20 -9.05
CA VAL A 190 3.87 -5.96 -8.50
C VAL A 190 3.12 -5.20 -9.59
N ARG A 191 1.83 -4.92 -9.35
CA ARG A 191 1.00 -4.08 -10.22
C ARG A 191 1.06 -2.62 -9.84
N ASP A 192 1.05 -2.30 -8.54
CA ASP A 192 1.10 -0.91 -8.08
C ASP A 192 2.51 -0.51 -7.68
N LEU A 193 3.21 0.13 -8.62
CA LEU A 193 4.64 0.43 -8.53
C LEU A 193 4.95 1.88 -8.16
N ALA A 194 3.96 2.78 -8.18
CA ALA A 194 4.18 4.21 -7.96
C ALA A 194 4.84 4.51 -6.60
N ASP A 195 4.44 3.74 -5.58
CA ASP A 195 4.86 3.89 -4.19
C ASP A 195 6.21 3.24 -3.86
N TRP A 196 6.82 2.58 -4.84
CA TRP A 196 8.09 1.88 -4.66
C TRP A 196 9.27 2.82 -4.95
N PHE A 197 10.34 2.68 -4.17
CA PHE A 197 11.52 3.53 -4.26
C PHE A 197 12.80 2.73 -4.02
N VAL A 198 13.93 3.26 -4.50
CA VAL A 198 15.24 2.60 -4.36
C VAL A 198 15.98 3.17 -3.16
N SER A 199 16.46 2.29 -2.27
CA SER A 199 17.28 2.65 -1.11
C SER A 199 17.99 1.44 -0.52
N ASP A 200 19.24 1.62 -0.12
CA ASP A 200 20.06 0.62 0.57
C ASP A 200 20.01 0.73 2.10
N GLU A 201 19.26 1.68 2.64
CA GLU A 201 19.10 1.90 4.07
C GLU A 201 18.42 0.69 4.75
N PRO A 202 19.02 0.09 5.81
CA PRO A 202 18.44 -1.07 6.49
C PRO A 202 17.02 -0.86 7.00
N ALA A 203 16.68 0.36 7.42
CA ALA A 203 15.34 0.72 7.88
C ALA A 203 14.27 0.58 6.78
N HIS A 204 14.60 0.93 5.54
CA HIS A 204 13.67 0.80 4.41
C HIS A 204 13.48 -0.66 4.02
N ARG A 205 14.56 -1.45 3.97
CA ARG A 205 14.49 -2.87 3.62
C ARG A 205 13.71 -3.65 4.67
N LEU A 206 14.03 -3.45 5.96
CA LEU A 206 13.33 -4.10 7.07
C LEU A 206 11.84 -3.71 7.09
N GLY A 207 11.53 -2.43 6.89
CA GLY A 207 10.16 -1.93 6.81
C GLY A 207 9.36 -2.56 5.68
N THR A 208 9.97 -2.73 4.50
CA THR A 208 9.34 -3.35 3.33
C THR A 208 9.01 -4.82 3.57
N ILE A 209 9.96 -5.61 4.10
CA ILE A 209 9.72 -7.02 4.44
C ILE A 209 8.66 -7.14 5.53
N TYR A 210 8.71 -6.28 6.55
CA TYR A 210 7.68 -6.24 7.59
C TYR A 210 6.29 -5.98 6.99
N ALA A 211 6.14 -4.98 6.12
CA ALA A 211 4.87 -4.65 5.47
C ALA A 211 4.32 -5.82 4.64
N LEU A 212 5.20 -6.49 3.89
CA LEU A 212 4.84 -7.65 3.08
C LEU A 212 4.34 -8.80 3.97
N LEU A 213 5.11 -9.19 4.98
CA LEU A 213 4.72 -10.26 5.91
C LEU A 213 3.42 -9.94 6.64
N HIS A 214 3.27 -8.70 7.13
CA HIS A 214 2.07 -8.25 7.83
C HIS A 214 0.82 -8.28 6.95
N SER A 215 0.95 -7.84 5.69
CA SER A 215 -0.16 -7.87 4.74
C SER A 215 -0.53 -9.29 4.29
N ILE A 216 0.46 -10.17 4.10
CA ILE A 216 0.21 -11.59 3.82
C ILE A 216 -0.47 -12.25 5.01
N MET A 217 0.05 -12.10 6.24
CA MET A 217 -0.53 -12.72 7.43
C MET A 217 -2.02 -12.36 7.64
N LYS A 218 -2.40 -11.12 7.29
CA LYS A 218 -3.80 -10.67 7.34
C LYS A 218 -4.68 -11.26 6.25
N ALA A 219 -4.12 -11.55 5.08
CA ALA A 219 -4.85 -12.04 3.92
C ALA A 219 -4.93 -13.58 3.87
N ASP A 220 -3.80 -14.24 4.14
CA ASP A 220 -3.62 -15.69 4.07
C ASP A 220 -2.53 -16.12 5.06
N LYS A 221 -2.97 -16.66 6.20
CA LYS A 221 -2.08 -17.11 7.26
C LYS A 221 -1.24 -18.33 6.85
N CYS A 222 -1.80 -19.24 6.05
CA CYS A 222 -1.09 -20.44 5.59
C CYS A 222 0.06 -20.04 4.66
N LEU A 223 -0.19 -19.12 3.72
CA LEU A 223 0.84 -18.59 2.84
C LEU A 223 1.97 -17.89 3.62
N TYR A 224 1.62 -17.10 4.65
CA TYR A 224 2.61 -16.50 5.54
C TYR A 224 3.52 -17.57 6.18
N GLU A 225 2.93 -18.64 6.71
CA GLU A 225 3.68 -19.73 7.34
C GLU A 225 4.62 -20.44 6.34
N GLU A 226 4.16 -20.71 5.12
CA GLU A 226 4.97 -21.29 4.05
C GLU A 226 6.17 -20.40 3.70
N ILE A 227 5.96 -19.08 3.58
CA ILE A 227 7.03 -18.12 3.28
C ILE A 227 8.04 -18.05 4.42
N VAL A 228 7.57 -17.99 5.68
CA VAL A 228 8.47 -17.92 6.85
C VAL A 228 9.30 -19.20 6.98
N HIS A 229 8.68 -20.36 6.76
CA HIS A 229 9.39 -21.63 6.78
C HIS A 229 10.44 -21.71 5.66
N GLU A 230 10.09 -21.38 4.42
CA GLU A 230 11.01 -21.45 3.28
C GLU A 230 12.17 -20.45 3.41
N THR A 231 11.90 -19.26 3.96
CA THR A 231 12.90 -18.19 4.08
C THR A 231 13.79 -18.38 5.30
N VAL A 232 13.26 -18.52 6.50
CA VAL A 232 14.08 -18.52 7.73
C VAL A 232 14.04 -19.84 8.50
N GLY A 233 13.28 -20.82 8.04
CA GLY A 233 13.15 -22.13 8.71
C GLY A 233 12.49 -22.05 10.09
N LEU A 234 11.85 -20.92 10.41
CA LEU A 234 11.16 -20.73 11.68
C LEU A 234 9.76 -21.33 11.60
N GLU A 235 9.32 -21.94 12.70
CA GLU A 235 7.91 -22.31 12.89
C GLU A 235 7.07 -21.08 13.25
N GLN A 236 5.74 -21.24 13.26
CA GLN A 236 4.80 -20.15 13.52
C GLN A 236 5.11 -19.46 14.86
N MET A 237 5.57 -18.21 14.79
CA MET A 237 5.65 -17.31 15.93
C MET A 237 4.38 -16.48 16.02
N GLY A 238 4.02 -16.01 17.22
CA GLY A 238 2.95 -15.03 17.38
C GLY A 238 3.27 -13.71 16.67
N ASP A 239 2.25 -12.98 16.23
CA ASP A 239 2.33 -11.73 15.45
C ASP A 239 3.29 -10.69 16.05
N ILE A 240 3.41 -10.69 17.38
CA ILE A 240 4.31 -9.79 18.13
C ILE A 240 5.79 -9.97 17.76
N TYR A 241 6.17 -11.11 17.18
CA TYR A 241 7.53 -11.43 16.76
C TYR A 241 7.80 -11.16 15.27
N MET A 242 6.83 -10.66 14.51
CA MET A 242 7.01 -10.40 13.08
C MET A 242 8.20 -9.49 12.74
N PRO A 243 8.54 -8.44 13.50
CA PRO A 243 9.77 -7.68 13.27
C PRO A 243 11.04 -8.55 13.30
N TYR A 244 11.07 -9.57 14.16
CA TYR A 244 12.20 -10.51 14.27
C TYR A 244 12.24 -11.45 13.08
N VAL A 245 11.09 -11.97 12.63
CA VAL A 245 10.99 -12.78 11.41
C VAL A 245 11.48 -11.98 10.20
N ALA A 246 11.00 -10.74 10.04
CA ALA A 246 11.43 -9.84 8.96
C ALA A 246 12.95 -9.59 8.99
N ALA A 247 13.52 -9.40 10.18
CA ALA A 247 14.96 -9.24 10.37
C ALA A 247 15.75 -10.50 9.99
N GLY A 248 15.23 -11.69 10.32
CA GLY A 248 15.81 -12.97 9.92
C GLY A 248 15.86 -13.15 8.40
N ILE A 249 14.77 -12.79 7.71
CA ILE A 249 14.73 -12.84 6.23
C ILE A 249 15.77 -11.88 5.66
N LEU A 250 15.80 -10.64 6.15
CA LEU A 250 16.73 -9.63 5.68
C LEU A 250 18.19 -10.07 5.85
N GLU A 251 18.54 -10.64 7.01
CA GLU A 251 19.90 -11.12 7.30
C GLU A 251 20.27 -12.40 6.53
N ARG A 252 19.30 -13.24 6.13
CA ARG A 252 19.56 -14.36 5.24
C ARG A 252 20.01 -13.90 3.85
N TYR A 253 19.28 -12.96 3.26
CA TYR A 253 19.56 -12.49 1.90
C TYR A 253 20.65 -11.42 1.84
N LEU A 254 20.83 -10.65 2.93
CA LEU A 254 21.85 -9.62 3.08
C LEU A 254 22.58 -9.77 4.44
N PRO A 255 23.53 -10.72 4.57
CA PRO A 255 24.23 -10.96 5.83
C PRO A 255 25.00 -9.74 6.35
N GLY A 256 24.85 -9.45 7.65
CA GLY A 256 25.47 -8.32 8.34
C GLY A 256 24.71 -7.00 8.21
N SER A 257 23.62 -6.96 7.42
CA SER A 257 22.85 -5.73 7.16
C SER A 257 22.19 -5.13 8.40
N LEU A 258 21.97 -5.92 9.46
CA LEU A 258 21.42 -5.49 10.74
C LEU A 258 22.43 -5.62 11.88
N GLY A 259 23.72 -5.79 11.59
CA GLY A 259 24.75 -5.97 12.61
C GLY A 259 24.57 -7.25 13.44
N GLY A 260 23.98 -8.30 12.86
CA GLY A 260 23.81 -9.61 13.50
C GLY A 260 22.62 -9.69 14.47
N ILE A 261 21.74 -8.69 14.50
CA ILE A 261 20.60 -8.63 15.43
C ILE A 261 19.63 -9.82 15.26
N SER A 262 19.56 -10.40 14.07
CA SER A 262 18.70 -11.57 13.76
C SER A 262 19.17 -12.84 14.45
N GLY A 263 20.46 -12.97 14.76
CA GLY A 263 21.02 -14.12 15.47
C GLY A 263 20.79 -14.09 16.99
N GLU A 264 20.33 -12.94 17.52
CA GLU A 264 19.96 -12.83 18.93
C GLU A 264 18.59 -13.49 19.20
N THR A 265 18.36 -13.98 20.43
CA THR A 265 17.02 -14.41 20.85
C THR A 265 16.06 -13.21 20.85
N PRO A 266 14.77 -13.35 20.46
CA PRO A 266 13.80 -12.24 20.36
C PRO A 266 13.34 -11.71 21.73
N THR A 267 14.28 -11.14 22.48
CA THR A 267 14.00 -10.49 23.77
C THR A 267 13.26 -9.17 23.58
N PRO A 268 12.59 -8.63 24.61
CA PRO A 268 11.98 -7.30 24.53
C PRO A 268 12.95 -6.21 24.06
N LYS A 269 14.24 -6.29 24.43
CA LYS A 269 15.27 -5.34 24.01
C LYS A 269 15.55 -5.43 22.51
N VAL A 270 15.65 -6.64 21.96
CA VAL A 270 15.83 -6.88 20.52
C VAL A 270 14.62 -6.34 19.75
N MET A 271 13.41 -6.70 20.20
CA MET A 271 12.17 -6.23 19.58
C MET A 271 12.05 -4.71 19.59
N GLY A 272 12.44 -4.05 20.68
CA GLY A 272 12.45 -2.58 20.75
C GLY A 272 13.42 -1.93 19.75
N LYS A 273 14.59 -2.53 19.51
CA LYS A 273 15.54 -2.06 18.48
C LYS A 273 14.96 -2.23 17.07
N LEU A 274 14.34 -3.38 16.79
CA LEU A 274 13.73 -3.67 15.48
C LEU A 274 12.56 -2.73 15.19
N TRP A 275 11.66 -2.49 16.15
CA TRP A 275 10.59 -1.51 16.00
C TRP A 275 11.12 -0.10 15.77
N LYS A 276 12.16 0.32 16.49
CA LYS A 276 12.82 1.60 16.25
C LYS A 276 13.32 1.70 14.80
N MET A 277 13.94 0.64 14.28
CA MET A 277 14.44 0.63 12.91
C MET A 277 13.30 0.72 11.88
N ILE A 278 12.23 -0.07 12.04
CA ILE A 278 11.04 -0.02 11.17
C ILE A 278 10.43 1.39 11.17
N TYR A 279 10.19 1.97 12.36
CA TYR A 279 9.59 3.30 12.49
C TYR A 279 10.50 4.45 12.05
N SER A 280 11.81 4.24 11.96
CA SER A 280 12.74 5.19 11.34
C SER A 280 12.64 5.22 9.82
N GLY A 281 12.14 4.14 9.19
CA GLY A 281 11.90 4.08 7.75
C GLY A 281 10.74 4.97 7.28
N LYS A 282 10.34 4.81 6.02
CA LYS A 282 9.20 5.54 5.43
C LYS A 282 7.89 4.82 5.73
N ALA A 283 6.97 5.49 6.41
CA ALA A 283 5.53 5.20 6.39
C ALA A 283 4.85 5.82 5.15
N CYS A 284 3.60 5.47 4.85
CA CYS A 284 2.88 5.98 3.68
C CYS A 284 2.87 7.51 3.60
N CYS A 285 2.70 8.20 4.75
CA CYS A 285 2.71 9.66 4.80
C CYS A 285 4.02 10.32 4.31
N HIS A 286 5.14 9.59 4.33
CA HIS A 286 6.44 10.12 3.92
C HIS A 286 6.72 9.98 2.42
N LEU A 287 5.86 9.28 1.66
CA LEU A 287 6.15 8.95 0.25
C LEU A 287 6.11 10.19 -0.66
N GLU A 288 5.20 11.13 -0.41
CA GLU A 288 5.09 12.37 -1.21
C GLU A 288 5.77 13.56 -0.51
N LYS A 289 5.61 13.69 0.82
CA LYS A 289 6.08 14.87 1.57
C LYS A 289 6.82 14.48 2.86
N GLU A 290 8.01 13.92 2.70
CA GLU A 290 8.79 13.37 3.82
C GLU A 290 9.06 14.38 4.95
N GLU A 291 9.46 15.61 4.62
CA GLU A 291 9.79 16.63 5.62
C GLU A 291 8.56 17.10 6.42
N GLU A 292 7.42 17.28 5.74
CA GLU A 292 6.15 17.70 6.36
C GLU A 292 5.69 16.67 7.39
N TRP A 293 5.80 15.38 7.06
CA TRP A 293 5.33 14.28 7.90
C TRP A 293 6.39 13.69 8.83
N ALA A 294 7.62 14.22 8.85
CA ALA A 294 8.73 13.65 9.63
C ALA A 294 8.42 13.50 11.12
N HIS A 295 7.59 14.39 11.67
CA HIS A 295 7.16 14.39 13.07
C HIS A 295 6.38 13.12 13.48
N ILE A 296 5.69 12.47 12.53
CA ILE A 296 4.91 11.25 12.79
C ILE A 296 5.79 10.09 13.28
N ARG A 297 7.08 10.05 12.90
CA ARG A 297 8.01 9.03 13.42
C ARG A 297 8.07 9.06 14.94
N ALA A 298 8.03 10.24 15.57
CA ALA A 298 8.03 10.35 17.02
C ALA A 298 6.79 9.72 17.65
N ASP A 299 5.62 9.79 16.99
CA ASP A 299 4.39 9.17 17.46
C ASP A 299 4.50 7.65 17.43
N PHE A 300 5.03 7.09 16.35
CA PHE A 300 5.28 5.65 16.27
C PHE A 300 6.27 5.17 17.34
N MET A 301 7.33 5.94 17.61
CA MET A 301 8.32 5.58 18.64
C MET A 301 7.69 5.49 20.04
N ARG A 302 6.59 6.22 20.32
CA ARG A 302 5.88 6.13 21.61
C ARG A 302 5.19 4.78 21.82
N GLU A 303 4.94 4.01 20.77
CA GLU A 303 4.33 2.67 20.85
C GLU A 303 5.33 1.58 21.27
N ILE A 304 6.64 1.82 21.12
CA ILE A 304 7.68 0.81 21.39
C ILE A 304 7.60 0.21 22.80
N PRO A 305 7.43 0.99 23.89
CA PRO A 305 7.31 0.43 25.23
C PRO A 305 6.14 -0.56 25.36
N ARG A 306 5.01 -0.29 24.69
CA ARG A 306 3.84 -1.18 24.69
C ARG A 306 4.16 -2.48 23.95
N GLN A 307 4.78 -2.39 22.77
CA GLN A 307 5.22 -3.56 22.00
C GLN A 307 6.20 -4.44 22.79
N MET A 308 7.16 -3.82 23.47
CA MET A 308 8.11 -4.53 24.34
C MET A 308 7.42 -5.21 25.54
N ALA A 309 6.38 -4.59 26.10
CA ALA A 309 5.62 -5.17 27.20
C ALA A 309 4.85 -6.43 26.78
N MET A 310 4.29 -6.44 25.56
CA MET A 310 3.61 -7.61 25.00
C MET A 310 4.57 -8.82 24.88
N VAL A 311 5.78 -8.59 24.36
CA VAL A 311 6.82 -9.63 24.28
C VAL A 311 7.24 -10.13 25.67
N ARG A 312 7.37 -9.23 26.64
CA ARG A 312 7.70 -9.61 28.02
C ARG A 312 6.62 -10.51 28.63
N GLN A 313 5.36 -10.20 28.39
CA GLN A 313 4.22 -10.97 28.89
C GLN A 313 4.17 -12.36 28.26
N ASP A 314 4.34 -12.45 26.94
CA ASP A 314 4.36 -13.71 26.21
C ASP A 314 5.49 -14.64 26.68
N LEU A 315 6.72 -14.12 26.78
CA LEU A 315 7.85 -14.88 27.31
C LEU A 315 7.68 -15.34 28.76
N ALA A 316 6.92 -14.61 29.56
CA ALA A 316 6.60 -15.03 30.93
C ALA A 316 5.59 -16.18 30.95
N LEU A 317 4.61 -16.17 30.04
CA LEU A 317 3.61 -17.23 29.90
C LEU A 317 4.25 -18.54 29.38
N CYS A 318 5.18 -18.47 28.43
CA CYS A 318 5.88 -19.66 27.92
C CYS A 318 6.85 -20.32 28.92
N ARG A 319 7.18 -19.64 30.03
CA ARG A 319 8.07 -20.14 31.09
C ARG A 319 7.31 -20.69 32.32
N ALA A 320 6.01 -20.43 32.40
CA ALA A 320 5.12 -20.89 33.46
C ALA A 320 4.56 -22.28 33.12
#